data_AF-A0A258DTY7-F1
#
_entry.id   AF-A0A258DTY7-F1
#
_cell.length_a   1.000
_cell.length_b   1.000
_cell.length_c   1.000
_cell.angle_alpha   90.00
_cell.angle_beta   90.00
_cell.angle_gamma   90.00
#
_symmetry.space_group_name_H-M   'P 1'
#
loop_
_entity.id
_entity.type
_entity.pdbx_description
1 polymer ?
#
loop_
_entity_poly.entity_id
_entity_poly.type
_entity_poly.pdbx_seq_one_letter_code
_entity_poly.pdbx_strand_id
1 'polypeptide(L)'
;MKFLLDANIPPSLAEELEEFEVFTTQSLPKGNASKDSEIIEFTLNHEAILITKDFDFYHSFLQGRKPRKLILVKLGNMKIRELRSYFRKNLPKIKELFETASMIILTPDEILTF
;
A
#
# COMPACT_ATOMS: atom_id res chain seq x y z
N MET A 1 -7.78 -10.36 -0.87
CA MET A 1 -7.45 -8.91 -0.91
C MET A 1 -6.65 -8.65 -2.17
N LYS A 2 -6.71 -7.43 -2.72
CA LYS A 2 -5.91 -7.01 -3.88
C LYS A 2 -5.05 -5.82 -3.48
N PHE A 3 -3.86 -5.70 -4.05
CA PHE A 3 -2.92 -4.63 -3.69
C PHE A 3 -2.43 -3.89 -4.94
N LEU A 4 -2.23 -2.58 -4.82
CA LEU A 4 -1.48 -1.79 -5.78
C LEU A 4 -0.22 -1.26 -5.09
N LEU A 5 0.94 -1.66 -5.58
CA LEU A 5 2.22 -1.10 -5.15
C LEU A 5 2.50 0.19 -5.89
N ASP A 6 2.64 1.28 -5.15
CA ASP A 6 3.06 2.57 -5.69
C ASP A 6 4.52 2.53 -6.19
N ALA A 7 4.91 3.48 -7.04
CA ALA A 7 6.23 3.54 -7.67
C ALA A 7 7.38 3.67 -6.65
N ASN A 8 7.10 4.22 -5.47
CA ASN A 8 8.04 4.34 -4.36
C ASN A 8 8.19 3.06 -3.51
N ILE A 9 7.41 2.01 -3.81
CA ILE A 9 7.51 0.71 -3.18
C ILE A 9 8.34 -0.23 -4.08
N PRO A 10 9.35 -0.93 -3.53
CA PRO A 10 10.10 -1.92 -4.29
C PRO A 10 9.17 -3.00 -4.87
N PRO A 11 9.21 -3.28 -6.19
CA PRO A 11 8.36 -4.31 -6.81
C PRO A 11 8.56 -5.71 -6.23
N SER A 12 9.75 -6.02 -5.72
CA SER A 12 10.07 -7.28 -5.04
C SER A 12 9.27 -7.50 -3.74
N LEU A 13 8.56 -6.49 -3.24
CA LEU A 13 7.60 -6.67 -2.15
C LEU A 13 6.40 -7.54 -2.58
N ALA A 14 6.08 -7.60 -3.87
CA ALA A 14 5.03 -8.47 -4.40
C ALA A 14 5.25 -9.95 -4.07
N GLU A 15 6.51 -10.39 -3.93
CA GLU A 15 6.86 -11.76 -3.51
C GLU A 15 6.36 -12.07 -2.09
N GLU A 16 6.23 -11.06 -1.22
CA GLU A 16 5.68 -11.25 0.14
C GLU A 16 4.14 -11.25 0.16
N LEU A 17 3.53 -11.00 -0.99
CA LEU A 17 2.08 -10.89 -1.18
C LEU A 17 1.58 -11.89 -2.22
N GLU A 18 2.34 -12.95 -2.50
CA GLU A 18 2.06 -13.93 -3.58
C GLU A 18 0.70 -14.64 -3.44
N GLU A 19 0.15 -14.71 -2.22
CA GLU A 19 -1.19 -15.23 -1.94
C GLU A 19 -2.32 -14.30 -2.41
N PHE A 20 -1.98 -13.13 -2.94
CA PHE A 20 -2.90 -12.07 -3.34
C PHE A 20 -2.67 -11.61 -4.77
N GLU A 21 -3.69 -10.96 -5.33
CA GLU A 21 -3.54 -10.25 -6.60
C GLU A 21 -2.81 -8.93 -6.34
N VAL A 22 -1.64 -8.76 -6.98
CA VAL A 22 -0.77 -7.59 -6.79
C VAL A 22 -0.52 -6.90 -8.13
N PHE A 23 -0.87 -5.63 -8.17
CA PHE A 23 -0.57 -4.71 -9.26
C PHE A 23 0.60 -3.81 -8.87
N THR A 24 1.26 -3.22 -9.85
CA THR A 24 2.25 -2.17 -9.63
C THR A 24 1.89 -0.96 -10.49
N THR A 25 2.25 0.25 -10.08
CA THR A 25 2.06 1.45 -10.92
C THR A 25 2.68 1.31 -12.30
N GLN A 26 3.74 0.49 -12.45
CA GLN A 26 4.37 0.21 -13.74
C GLN A 26 3.44 -0.49 -14.74
N SER A 27 2.44 -1.26 -14.28
CA SER A 27 1.45 -1.90 -15.15
C SER A 27 0.29 -1.00 -15.56
N LEU A 28 0.22 0.24 -15.05
CA LEU A 28 -0.80 1.21 -15.48
C LEU A 28 -0.44 1.79 -16.86
N PRO A 29 -1.41 2.32 -17.64
CA PRO A 29 -1.16 2.87 -18.97
C PRO A 29 -0.07 3.93 -19.05
N LYS A 30 0.11 4.72 -17.97
CA LYS A 30 1.17 5.75 -17.86
C LYS A 30 2.34 5.31 -16.99
N GLY A 31 2.35 4.06 -16.54
CA GLY A 31 3.37 3.54 -15.64
C GLY A 31 3.53 4.40 -14.38
N ASN A 32 4.78 4.65 -13.99
CA ASN A 32 5.13 5.50 -12.85
C ASN A 32 4.86 7.01 -13.08
N ALA A 33 4.46 7.42 -14.29
CA ALA A 33 4.03 8.79 -14.56
C ALA A 33 2.52 8.99 -14.36
N SER A 34 1.81 7.95 -13.89
CA SER A 34 0.40 8.04 -13.51
C SER A 34 0.23 9.05 -12.38
N LYS A 35 -0.76 9.93 -12.50
CA LYS A 35 -1.10 10.89 -11.44
C LYS A 35 -1.80 10.19 -10.27
N ASP A 36 -1.76 10.81 -9.09
CA ASP A 36 -2.47 10.31 -7.91
C ASP A 36 -3.94 10.02 -8.18
N SER A 37 -4.61 10.86 -8.97
CA SER A 37 -6.01 10.65 -9.35
C SER A 37 -6.22 9.34 -10.13
N GLU A 38 -5.27 8.96 -11.00
CA GLU A 38 -5.31 7.75 -11.80
C GLU A 38 -4.99 6.51 -10.95
N ILE A 39 -4.04 6.65 -10.02
CA ILE A 39 -3.71 5.61 -9.04
C ILE A 39 -4.92 5.35 -8.13
N ILE A 40 -5.54 6.41 -7.61
CA ILE A 40 -6.77 6.34 -6.80
C ILE A 40 -7.88 5.69 -7.61
N GLU A 41 -8.15 6.16 -8.84
CA GLU A 41 -9.18 5.58 -9.70
C GLU A 41 -8.95 4.09 -9.95
N PHE A 42 -7.71 3.70 -10.22
CA PHE A 42 -7.35 2.27 -10.35
C PHE A 42 -7.72 1.49 -9.09
N THR A 43 -7.35 2.00 -7.90
CA THR A 43 -7.67 1.32 -6.63
C THR A 43 -9.17 1.20 -6.38
N LEU A 44 -9.96 2.18 -6.83
CA LEU A 44 -11.41 2.15 -6.73
C LEU A 44 -12.02 1.10 -7.67
N ASN A 45 -11.58 1.08 -8.93
CA ASN A 45 -12.11 0.17 -9.95
C ASN A 45 -11.76 -1.30 -9.67
N HIS A 46 -10.64 -1.56 -9.01
CA HIS A 46 -10.17 -2.92 -8.71
C HIS A 46 -10.39 -3.32 -7.25
N GLU A 47 -10.99 -2.45 -6.43
CA GLU A 47 -11.10 -2.65 -4.97
C GLU A 47 -9.74 -2.99 -4.31
N ALA A 48 -8.66 -2.40 -4.84
CA ALA A 48 -7.30 -2.66 -4.40
C ALA A 48 -6.90 -1.74 -3.25
N ILE A 49 -6.06 -2.26 -2.36
CA ILE A 49 -5.44 -1.51 -1.28
C ILE A 49 -4.16 -0.87 -1.81
N LEU A 50 -4.05 0.46 -1.72
CA LEU A 50 -2.82 1.16 -2.11
C LEU A 50 -1.75 0.96 -1.05
N ILE A 51 -0.55 0.54 -1.45
CA ILE A 51 0.65 0.55 -0.61
C ILE A 51 1.59 1.64 -1.12
N THR A 52 1.91 2.61 -0.27
CA THR A 52 2.73 3.77 -0.66
C THR A 52 3.56 4.31 0.50
N LYS A 53 4.68 4.97 0.18
CA LYS A 53 5.44 5.84 1.09
C LYS A 53 5.07 7.31 0.96
N ASP A 54 4.28 7.67 -0.06
CA ASP A 54 3.91 9.05 -0.35
C ASP A 54 2.81 9.52 0.61
N PHE A 55 3.09 10.63 1.29
CA PHE A 55 2.21 11.20 2.30
C PHE A 55 1.04 11.98 1.68
N ASP A 56 1.10 12.31 0.39
CA ASP A 56 0.01 13.01 -0.30
C ASP A 56 -1.25 12.12 -0.38
N PHE A 57 -1.11 10.79 -0.50
CA PHE A 57 -2.24 9.86 -0.40
C PHE A 57 -2.85 9.79 1.00
N TYR A 58 -2.07 10.03 2.06
CA TYR A 58 -2.60 10.14 3.42
C TYR A 58 -3.51 11.37 3.54
N HIS A 59 -3.07 12.51 3.01
CA HIS A 59 -3.89 13.72 2.99
C HIS A 59 -5.17 13.55 2.15
N SER A 60 -5.06 12.95 0.97
CA SER A 60 -6.20 12.61 0.13
C SER A 60 -7.19 11.67 0.84
N PHE A 61 -6.67 10.70 1.59
CA PHE A 61 -7.48 9.80 2.40
C PHE A 61 -8.26 10.55 3.49
N LEU A 62 -7.61 11.45 4.22
CA LEU A 62 -8.27 12.24 5.26
C LEU A 62 -9.34 13.20 4.70
N GLN A 63 -9.08 13.80 3.54
CA GLN A 63 -9.99 14.77 2.93
C GLN A 63 -11.23 14.13 2.30
N GLY A 64 -11.09 12.94 1.71
CA GLY A 64 -12.17 12.37 0.88
C GLY A 64 -12.27 10.86 0.89
N ARG A 65 -11.55 10.16 1.78
CA ARG A 65 -11.46 8.68 1.83
C ARG A 65 -11.04 8.10 0.47
N LYS A 66 -10.04 8.72 -0.14
CA LYS A 66 -9.44 8.34 -1.42
C LYS A 66 -7.91 8.16 -1.25
N PRO A 67 -7.35 6.96 -1.50
CA PRO A 67 -8.03 5.71 -1.87
C PRO A 67 -8.94 5.19 -0.74
N ARG A 68 -9.80 4.20 -1.02
CA ARG A 68 -10.70 3.64 0.02
C ARG A 68 -9.95 2.83 1.07
N LYS A 69 -8.89 2.12 0.66
CA LYS A 69 -8.01 1.37 1.55
C LYS A 69 -6.55 1.75 1.31
N LEU A 70 -5.83 2.07 2.38
CA LEU A 70 -4.46 2.60 2.32
C LEU A 70 -3.54 1.91 3.34
N ILE A 71 -2.37 1.47 2.88
CA ILE A 71 -1.21 1.14 3.70
C ILE A 71 -0.16 2.23 3.48
N LEU A 72 0.04 3.07 4.50
CA LEU A 72 1.13 4.04 4.49
C LEU A 72 2.38 3.42 5.13
N VAL A 73 3.48 3.35 4.40
CA VAL A 73 4.74 2.75 4.85
C VAL A 73 5.64 3.82 5.48
N LYS A 74 5.64 3.92 6.80
CA LYS A 74 6.49 4.85 7.58
C LYS A 74 7.63 4.11 8.30
N LEU A 75 8.35 3.30 7.53
CA LEU A 75 9.46 2.46 8.02
C LEU A 75 10.85 3.08 7.80
N GLY A 76 10.91 4.33 7.38
CA GLY A 76 12.17 5.02 7.05
C GLY A 76 12.92 4.34 5.89
N ASN A 77 14.25 4.44 5.91
CA ASN A 77 15.15 3.91 4.89
C ASN A 77 15.61 2.48 5.20
N MET A 78 14.67 1.56 5.43
CA MET A 78 14.98 0.13 5.56
C MET A 78 15.55 -0.43 4.26
N LYS A 79 16.51 -1.36 4.39
CA LYS A 79 16.97 -2.15 3.25
C LYS A 79 15.81 -3.01 2.73
N ILE A 80 15.83 -3.33 1.45
CA ILE A 80 14.78 -4.15 0.80
C ILE A 80 14.55 -5.47 1.56
N ARG A 81 15.62 -6.12 2.05
CA ARG A 81 15.52 -7.37 2.83
C ARG A 81 14.78 -7.18 4.16
N GLU A 82 15.01 -6.06 4.84
CA GLU A 82 14.35 -5.73 6.11
C GLU A 82 12.88 -5.39 5.88
N LEU A 83 12.57 -4.60 4.85
CA LEU A 83 11.20 -4.27 4.45
C LEU A 83 10.40 -5.54 4.13
N ARG A 84 10.97 -6.44 3.31
CA ARG A 84 10.35 -7.73 2.99
C ARG A 84 10.13 -8.59 4.23
N SER A 85 11.12 -8.67 5.11
CA SER A 85 10.99 -9.40 6.38
C SER A 85 9.91 -8.80 7.29
N TYR A 86 9.79 -7.47 7.32
CA TYR A 86 8.74 -6.77 8.07
C TYR A 86 7.36 -7.14 7.53
N PHE A 87 7.16 -7.07 6.22
CA PHE A 87 5.89 -7.42 5.59
C PHE A 87 5.54 -8.88 5.84
N ARG A 88 6.48 -9.81 5.61
CA ARG A 88 6.27 -11.24 5.86
C ARG A 88 5.83 -11.52 7.31
N LYS A 89 6.52 -10.90 8.28
CA LYS A 89 6.22 -11.06 9.71
C LYS A 89 4.83 -10.52 10.06
N ASN A 90 4.46 -9.38 9.50
CA ASN A 90 3.23 -8.67 9.88
C ASN A 90 2.04 -8.97 8.97
N LEU A 91 2.20 -9.75 7.89
CA LEU A 91 1.16 -9.99 6.91
C LEU A 91 -0.13 -10.54 7.53
N PRO A 92 -0.12 -11.53 8.46
CA PRO A 92 -1.34 -12.02 9.09
C PRO A 92 -2.10 -10.91 9.84
N LYS A 93 -1.38 -10.06 10.58
CA LYS A 93 -1.94 -8.91 11.30
C LYS A 93 -2.50 -7.87 10.33
N ILE A 94 -1.80 -7.59 9.23
CA ILE A 94 -2.28 -6.66 8.19
C ILE A 94 -3.62 -7.16 7.61
N LYS A 95 -3.77 -8.46 7.35
CA LYS A 95 -5.03 -9.04 6.85
C LYS A 95 -6.18 -8.79 7.83
N GLU A 96 -5.98 -9.14 9.10
CA GLU A 96 -6.97 -8.97 10.17
C GLU A 96 -7.39 -7.50 10.33
N LEU A 97 -6.42 -6.58 10.34
CA LEU A 97 -6.73 -5.15 10.52
C LEU A 97 -7.64 -4.59 9.43
N PHE A 98 -7.50 -5.06 8.18
CA PHE A 98 -8.33 -4.58 7.07
C PHE A 98 -9.76 -5.14 7.02
N GLU A 99 -10.14 -5.97 8.00
CA GLU A 99 -11.55 -6.33 8.25
C GLU A 99 -12.34 -5.15 8.81
N THR A 100 -11.69 -4.27 9.59
CA THR A 100 -12.34 -3.14 10.28
C THR A 100 -11.74 -1.78 9.91
N ALA A 101 -10.43 -1.71 9.67
CA ALA A 101 -9.74 -0.48 9.32
C ALA A 101 -9.82 -0.18 7.81
N SER A 102 -9.85 1.11 7.48
CA SER A 102 -9.73 1.58 6.10
C SER A 102 -8.32 2.11 5.81
N MET A 103 -7.57 2.50 6.83
CA MET A 103 -6.17 2.87 6.66
C MET A 103 -5.34 2.28 7.79
N ILE A 104 -4.14 1.79 7.43
CA ILE A 104 -3.12 1.45 8.40
C ILE A 104 -1.81 2.18 8.10
N ILE A 105 -1.03 2.46 9.14
CA ILE A 105 0.31 3.03 9.02
C ILE A 105 1.30 2.04 9.62
N LEU A 106 2.26 1.60 8.82
CA LEU A 106 3.34 0.71 9.24
C LEU A 106 4.49 1.53 9.81
N THR A 107 4.80 1.33 11.09
CA THR A 107 5.96 1.95 11.77
C THR A 107 6.90 0.85 12.30
N PRO A 108 8.15 1.18 12.67
CA PRO A 108 9.08 0.16 13.19
C PRO A 108 8.56 -0.57 14.43
N ASP A 109 7.89 0.16 15.32
CA ASP A 109 7.46 -0.34 16.62
C ASP A 109 6.02 -0.91 16.60
N GLU A 110 5.14 -0.33 15.79
CA GLU A 110 3.72 -0.69 15.76
C GLU A 110 3.03 -0.50 14.39
N ILE A 111 1.79 -0.98 14.31
CA ILE A 111 0.88 -0.71 13.18
C ILE A 111 -0.31 0.07 13.72
N LEU A 112 -0.47 1.30 13.24
CA LEU A 112 -1.57 2.19 13.61
C LEU A 112 -2.76 1.98 12.66
N THR A 113 -3.99 2.15 13.13
CA THR A 113 -5.24 1.87 12.39
C THR A 113 -6.20 3.06 12.42
N PHE A 114 -6.89 3.33 11.31
CA PHE A 114 -7.76 4.50 11.09
C PHE A 114 -8.97 4.20 10.17
#